data_AF-H9AMZ7-F1
#
_entry.id   AF-H9AMZ7-F1
#
_cell.length_a   1.000
_cell.length_b   1.000
_cell.length_c   1.000
_cell.angle_alpha   90.00
_cell.angle_beta   90.00
_cell.angle_gamma   90.00
#
_symmetry.space_group_name_H-M   'P 1'
#
loop_
_entity.id
_entity.type
_entity.pdbx_description
1 polymer ?
#
loop_
_entity_poly.entity_id
_entity_poly.type
_entity_poly.pdbx_seq_one_letter_code
_entity_poly.pdbx_strand_id
1 'polypeptide(L)'
;ETKDTDILAAFRVTPQPGVPPEEAGAAVAAESSTGTWTTVWTDGLTSLDRYKGRCYHIEPVPGEETQFIAYVAYPLDLFEEGSVTNMFTS
;
A
#
# COMPACT_ATOMS: atom_id res chain seq x y z
N GLU A 1 11.55 3.20 -4.53
CA GLU A 1 12.53 3.62 -3.50
C GLU A 1 11.76 4.16 -2.31
N THR A 2 12.14 3.71 -1.12
CA THR A 2 11.61 4.13 0.18
C THR A 2 12.38 5.36 0.67
N LYS A 3 11.72 6.24 1.41
CA LYS A 3 12.36 7.38 2.08
C LYS A 3 12.43 7.13 3.58
N ASP A 4 13.38 7.79 4.24
CA ASP A 4 13.53 7.71 5.70
C ASP A 4 12.30 8.21 6.48
N THR A 5 11.51 9.08 5.86
CA THR A 5 10.27 9.63 6.43
C THR A 5 9.04 8.79 6.16
N ASP A 6 9.12 7.78 5.30
CA ASP A 6 7.95 6.97 4.96
C ASP A 6 7.54 6.09 6.14
N ILE A 7 6.24 5.95 6.35
CA ILE A 7 5.70 4.90 7.23
C ILE A 7 5.72 3.59 6.44
N LEU A 8 6.35 2.56 7.01
CA LEU A 8 6.49 1.25 6.38
C LEU A 8 5.59 0.23 7.06
N ALA A 9 4.81 -0.51 6.28
CA ALA A 9 3.97 -1.60 6.74
C ALA A 9 4.35 -2.92 6.05
N ALA A 10 4.24 -4.02 6.78
CA ALA A 10 4.43 -5.37 6.26
C ALA A 10 3.13 -6.15 6.45
N PHE A 11 2.45 -6.46 5.34
CA PHE A 11 1.19 -7.18 5.35
C PHE A 11 1.41 -8.65 5.01
N ARG A 12 0.91 -9.56 5.85
CA ARG A 12 0.75 -10.97 5.42
C ARG A 12 -0.51 -11.08 4.57
N VAL A 13 -0.33 -11.26 3.27
CA VAL A 13 -1.40 -11.32 2.28
C VAL A 13 -1.57 -12.75 1.77
N THR A 14 -2.82 -13.19 1.62
CA THR A 14 -3.19 -14.43 0.94
C THR A 14 -4.09 -14.07 -0.24
N PRO A 15 -3.55 -13.93 -1.46
CA PRO A 15 -4.35 -13.62 -2.64
C PRO A 15 -5.37 -14.72 -2.94
N GLN A 16 -6.49 -14.37 -3.54
CA GLN A 16 -7.42 -15.36 -4.09
C GLN A 16 -6.77 -16.13 -5.25
N PRO A 17 -7.18 -17.39 -5.52
CA PRO A 17 -6.66 -18.15 -6.65
C PRO A 17 -6.79 -17.37 -7.97
N GLY A 18 -5.69 -17.28 -8.71
CA GLY A 18 -5.61 -16.55 -9.97
C GLY A 18 -5.30 -15.05 -9.84
N VAL A 19 -5.23 -14.51 -8.63
CA VAL A 19 -4.76 -13.13 -8.39
C VAL A 19 -3.25 -13.13 -8.15
N PRO A 20 -2.46 -12.40 -8.96
CA PRO A 20 -1.02 -12.27 -8.73
C PRO A 20 -0.72 -11.61 -7.37
N PRO A 21 0.33 -12.02 -6.64
CA PRO A 21 0.74 -11.36 -5.41
C PRO A 21 1.06 -9.87 -5.60
N GLU A 22 1.59 -9.50 -6.77
CA GLU A 22 1.87 -8.12 -7.15
C GLU A 22 0.61 -7.26 -7.22
N GLU A 23 -0.46 -7.80 -7.80
CA GLU A 23 -1.75 -7.12 -7.86
C GLU A 23 -2.37 -7.00 -6.48
N ALA A 24 -2.31 -8.07 -5.66
CA ALA A 24 -2.82 -8.03 -4.30
C ALA A 24 -2.08 -7.00 -3.44
N GLY A 25 -0.74 -6.92 -3.54
CA GLY A 25 0.06 -5.91 -2.85
C GLY A 25 -0.21 -4.50 -3.35
N ALA A 26 -0.36 -4.32 -4.67
CA ALA A 26 -0.72 -3.02 -5.26
C ALA A 26 -2.11 -2.56 -4.84
N ALA A 27 -3.09 -3.46 -4.77
CA ALA A 27 -4.45 -3.16 -4.32
C ALA A 27 -4.48 -2.75 -2.84
N VAL A 28 -3.74 -3.45 -1.97
CA VAL A 28 -3.57 -3.04 -0.56
C VAL A 28 -2.99 -1.63 -0.50
N ALA A 29 -1.91 -1.35 -1.22
CA ALA A 29 -1.27 -0.03 -1.21
C ALA A 29 -2.18 1.07 -1.77
N ALA A 30 -2.97 0.79 -2.81
CA ALA A 30 -3.86 1.75 -3.44
C ALA A 30 -5.02 2.14 -2.52
N GLU A 31 -5.80 1.18 -2.03
CA GLU A 31 -7.03 1.42 -1.25
C GLU A 31 -6.75 1.89 0.19
N SER A 32 -5.53 1.70 0.70
CA SER A 32 -5.07 2.28 1.98
C SER A 32 -4.35 3.63 1.83
N SER A 33 -4.42 4.25 0.65
CA SER A 33 -3.86 5.58 0.43
C SER A 33 -4.77 6.48 -0.41
N THR A 34 -4.77 6.34 -1.73
CA THR A 34 -5.43 7.29 -2.64
C THR A 34 -6.20 6.65 -3.78
N GLY A 35 -6.12 5.33 -3.96
CA GLY A 35 -6.72 4.61 -5.08
C GLY A 35 -8.17 4.22 -4.84
N THR A 36 -8.88 3.95 -5.93
CA THR A 36 -10.19 3.28 -5.93
C THR A 36 -10.28 2.37 -7.16
N TRP A 37 -11.37 1.59 -7.29
CA TRP A 37 -11.56 0.53 -8.29
C TRP A 37 -11.59 0.98 -9.75
N THR A 38 -11.68 2.28 -10.03
CA THR A 38 -11.66 2.84 -11.39
C THR A 38 -10.93 4.16 -11.41
N THR A 39 -10.37 4.53 -12.57
CA THR A 39 -9.66 5.79 -12.74
C THR A 39 -10.59 6.97 -12.49
N VAL A 40 -10.09 7.95 -11.74
CA VAL A 40 -10.78 9.20 -11.48
C VAL A 40 -9.97 10.36 -12.04
N TRP A 41 -10.60 11.23 -12.83
CA TRP A 41 -9.91 12.36 -13.46
C TRP A 41 -9.33 13.36 -12.43
N THR A 42 -9.88 13.36 -11.21
CA THR A 42 -9.44 14.20 -10.09
C THR A 42 -8.01 13.89 -9.63
N ASP A 43 -7.47 12.72 -9.98
CA ASP A 43 -6.04 12.41 -9.78
C ASP A 43 -5.15 13.47 -10.44
N GLY A 44 -5.59 14.04 -11.58
CA GLY A 44 -4.87 15.11 -12.28
C GLY A 44 -4.89 16.47 -11.57
N LEU A 45 -5.64 16.63 -10.47
CA LEU A 45 -5.65 17.84 -9.65
C LEU A 45 -4.59 17.82 -8.54
N THR A 46 -3.96 16.67 -8.31
CA THR A 46 -2.93 16.46 -7.29
C THR A 46 -1.70 15.76 -7.88
N SER A 47 -0.68 15.52 -7.07
CA SER A 47 0.50 14.75 -7.46
C SER A 47 0.41 13.34 -6.88
N LEU A 48 -0.05 12.38 -7.68
CA LEU A 48 -0.09 10.97 -7.27
C LEU A 48 1.30 10.47 -6.87
N ASP A 49 2.37 10.91 -7.53
CA ASP A 49 3.73 10.49 -7.16
C ASP A 49 4.16 10.94 -5.76
N ARG A 50 3.55 12.02 -5.25
CA ARG A 50 3.76 12.46 -3.87
C ARG A 50 2.96 11.63 -2.88
N TYR A 51 1.67 11.38 -3.16
CA TYR A 51 0.72 10.87 -2.17
C TYR A 51 0.41 9.37 -2.25
N LYS A 52 0.73 8.69 -3.36
CA LYS A 52 0.41 7.27 -3.50
C LYS A 52 1.23 6.39 -2.54
N GLY A 53 0.53 5.52 -1.81
CA GLY A 53 1.13 4.37 -1.16
C GLY A 53 1.75 3.42 -2.19
N ARG A 54 2.84 2.75 -1.83
CA ARG A 54 3.63 1.94 -2.79
C ARG A 54 4.01 0.60 -2.20
N CYS A 55 3.50 -0.48 -2.79
CA CYS A 55 4.07 -1.80 -2.60
C CYS A 55 5.44 -1.85 -3.30
N TYR A 56 6.52 -1.92 -2.53
CA TYR A 56 7.89 -1.83 -3.07
C TYR A 56 8.65 -3.16 -3.03
N HIS A 57 8.19 -4.11 -2.22
CA HIS A 57 8.77 -5.43 -2.12
C HIS A 57 7.71 -6.47 -1.75
N ILE A 58 7.82 -7.66 -2.32
CA ILE A 58 6.97 -8.81 -2.01
C ILE A 58 7.87 -10.02 -1.90
N GLU A 59 7.71 -10.79 -0.84
CA GLU A 59 8.42 -12.05 -0.63
C GLU A 59 7.46 -13.17 -0.22
N PRO A 60 7.70 -14.43 -0.64
CA PRO A 60 6.90 -15.55 -0.20
C PRO A 60 7.16 -15.84 1.28
N VAL A 61 6.12 -16.28 1.99
CA VAL A 61 6.27 -16.75 3.37
C VAL A 61 6.88 -18.16 3.38
N PRO A 62 7.99 -18.40 4.09
CA PRO A 62 8.55 -19.74 4.20
C PRO A 62 7.56 -20.74 4.82
N GLY A 63 7.35 -21.88 4.15
CA GLY A 63 6.44 -22.94 4.61
C GLY A 63 4.97 -22.77 4.21
N GLU A 64 4.62 -21.67 3.53
CA GLU A 64 3.26 -21.42 3.02
C GLU A 64 3.29 -21.33 1.49
N GLU A 65 2.31 -21.94 0.81
CA GLU A 65 2.28 -21.98 -0.66
C GLU A 65 1.60 -20.75 -1.28
N THR A 66 0.69 -20.13 -0.54
CA THR A 66 -0.20 -19.05 -1.05
C THR A 66 -0.07 -17.74 -0.29
N GLN A 67 0.87 -17.64 0.65
CA GLN A 67 1.03 -16.47 1.51
C GLN A 67 2.30 -15.69 1.20
N PHE A 68 2.19 -14.38 1.25
CA PHE A 68 3.25 -13.44 0.92
C PHE A 68 3.33 -12.34 1.98
N ILE A 69 4.51 -11.75 2.15
CA ILE A 69 4.67 -10.48 2.84
C ILE A 69 4.76 -9.38 1.79
N ALA A 70 3.79 -8.48 1.78
CA ALA A 70 3.79 -7.29 0.94
C ALA A 70 4.24 -6.08 1.78
N TYR A 71 5.35 -5.46 1.38
CA TYR A 71 5.89 -4.28 2.04
C TYR A 71 5.39 -3.01 1.35
N VAL A 72 4.68 -2.17 2.10
CA VAL A 72 4.05 -0.95 1.62
C VAL A 72 4.70 0.26 2.29
N ALA A 73 5.04 1.27 1.49
CA ALA A 73 5.54 2.56 1.95
C ALA A 73 4.47 3.65 1.76
N TYR A 74 4.22 4.40 2.82
CA TYR A 74 3.26 5.51 2.86
C TYR A 74 3.99 6.84 3.09
N PRO A 75 3.77 7.85 2.24
CA PRO A 75 4.31 9.19 2.46
C PRO A 75 3.83 9.79 3.79
N LEU A 76 4.74 10.43 4.54
CA LEU A 76 4.42 11.04 5.85
C LEU A 76 3.22 12.00 5.79
N ASP A 77 3.13 12.80 4.73
CA ASP A 77 2.10 13.83 4.54
C ASP A 77 0.67 13.26 4.41
N LEU A 78 0.49 11.93 4.37
CA LEU A 78 -0.84 11.31 4.43
C LEU A 78 -1.44 11.33 5.83
N PHE A 79 -0.62 11.51 6.86
CA PHE A 79 -1.02 11.28 8.24
C PHE A 79 -1.11 12.56 9.06
N GLU A 80 -2.14 12.64 9.87
CA GLU A 80 -2.35 13.71 10.85
C GLU A 80 -1.40 13.56 12.04
N GLU A 81 -0.72 14.65 12.41
CA GLU A 81 0.24 14.65 13.50
C GLU A 81 -0.41 14.32 14.85
N GLY A 82 0.13 13.32 15.54
CA GLY A 82 -0.35 12.92 16.88
C GLY A 82 -1.63 12.08 16.88
N SER A 83 -2.13 11.63 15.72
CA SER A 83 -3.41 10.93 15.58
C SER A 83 -3.22 9.45 15.22
N VAL A 84 -3.17 8.58 16.25
CA VAL A 84 -3.17 7.12 16.05
C VAL A 84 -4.43 6.66 15.31
N THR A 85 -5.57 7.32 15.59
CA THR A 85 -6.84 7.05 14.92
C THR A 85 -6.74 7.27 13.41
N ASN A 86 -6.15 8.41 12.98
CA ASN A 86 -5.95 8.67 11.56
C ASN A 86 -5.04 7.62 10.93
N MET A 87 -3.91 7.30 11.57
CA MET A 87 -2.96 6.30 11.07
C MET A 87 -3.58 4.91 10.83
N PHE A 88 -4.47 4.45 11.71
CA PHE A 88 -5.15 3.15 11.56
C PHE A 88 -6.42 3.20 10.69
N THR A 89 -6.86 4.40 10.30
CA THR A 89 -8.01 4.56 9.39
C THR A 89 -7.57 4.40 7.93
N SER A 90 -6.36 4.85 7.60
CA SER A 90 -5.69 4.60 6.31
C SER A 90 -5.40 3.11 6.15
#